data_AF-A0A1E1X6V8-F1
#
_entry.id   AF-A0A1E1X6V8-F1
#
_cell.length_a   1.000
_cell.length_b   1.000
_cell.length_c   1.000
_cell.angle_alpha   90.00
_cell.angle_beta   90.00
_cell.angle_gamma   90.00
#
_symmetry.space_group_name_H-M   'P 1'
#
loop_
_entity.id
_entity.type
_entity.pdbx_description
1 polymer ?
#
loop_
_entity_poly.entity_id
_entity_poly.type
_entity_poly.pdbx_seq_one_letter_code
_entity_poly.pdbx_strand_id
1 'polypeptide(L)'
;CDCHPVGASGRTCNQTTGQCPCKDGVTGTTCNRCSKGYQQSRSPIAPCIKIPVVDHSLMASGGPEQCSKCKTTTKRINQRKYCKRDFAIQANVLSRETVGSWVRFSIQVVDIFKYGPSKVRRGNDFLWVPMADLACKCPKLRLKSSYLILGNEEIHDGQPGLTADKNSIVIDWKDEWGRRLRKFQRRQRKEWGEEGYEEPSHFTQCLMSIYHNETVSFDIADDDILPS
;
A
#
# COMPACT_ATOMS: atom_id res chain seq x y z
N CYS A 1 17.36 32.56 -51.13
CA CYS A 1 16.45 31.98 -50.13
C CYS A 1 17.18 31.90 -48.82
N ASP A 2 16.73 32.66 -47.83
CA ASP A 2 17.40 32.78 -46.53
C ASP A 2 17.04 31.61 -45.61
N CYS A 3 17.27 30.38 -46.08
CA CYS A 3 16.98 29.18 -45.31
C CYS A 3 17.86 29.12 -44.06
N HIS A 4 17.25 28.88 -42.90
CA HIS A 4 17.94 28.90 -41.63
C HIS A 4 18.98 27.75 -41.55
N PRO A 5 20.27 28.02 -41.25
CA PRO A 5 21.36 27.05 -41.40
C PRO A 5 21.23 25.84 -40.48
N VAL A 6 20.55 26.01 -39.35
CA VAL A 6 20.30 24.94 -38.37
C VAL A 6 18.95 24.25 -38.61
N GLY A 7 17.94 25.00 -39.06
CA GLY A 7 16.54 24.57 -39.12
C GLY A 7 16.12 23.96 -40.45
N ALA A 8 16.81 24.30 -41.54
CA ALA A 8 16.61 23.71 -42.86
C ALA A 8 17.53 22.50 -43.07
N SER A 9 17.08 21.53 -43.87
CA SER A 9 17.90 20.38 -44.31
C SER A 9 18.81 20.73 -45.49
N GLY A 10 18.58 21.88 -46.14
CA GLY A 10 19.38 22.39 -47.24
C GLY A 10 19.23 23.91 -47.43
N ARG A 11 20.02 24.46 -48.35
CA ARG A 11 20.01 25.90 -48.72
C ARG A 11 19.15 26.20 -49.96
N THR A 12 18.62 25.15 -50.60
CA THR A 12 17.72 25.25 -51.74
C THR A 12 16.28 25.40 -51.24
N CYS A 13 15.47 26.13 -51.99
CA CYS A 13 14.07 26.42 -51.69
C CYS A 13 13.22 26.18 -52.93
N ASN A 14 11.91 26.03 -52.74
CA ASN A 14 10.98 26.01 -53.86
C ASN A 14 10.97 27.39 -54.55
N GLN A 15 11.19 27.42 -55.87
CA GLN A 15 11.33 28.66 -56.65
C GLN A 15 10.01 29.43 -56.77
N THR A 16 8.86 28.76 -56.67
CA THR A 16 7.53 29.38 -56.79
C THR A 16 6.97 29.83 -55.44
N THR A 17 7.20 29.05 -54.37
CA THR A 17 6.63 29.32 -53.03
C THR A 17 7.63 29.91 -52.03
N GLY A 18 8.93 29.88 -52.34
CA GLY A 18 10.01 30.30 -51.44
C GLY A 18 10.23 29.37 -50.24
N GLN A 19 9.49 28.26 -50.12
CA GLN A 19 9.55 27.35 -48.98
C GLN A 19 10.85 26.54 -48.99
N CYS A 20 11.62 26.63 -47.90
CA CYS A 20 12.78 25.80 -47.63
C CYS A 20 12.37 24.42 -47.07
N PRO A 21 13.15 23.36 -47.32
CA PRO A 21 12.92 22.04 -46.72
C PRO A 21 13.33 22.08 -45.24
N CYS A 22 12.37 22.01 -44.33
CA CYS A 22 12.61 22.10 -42.89
C CYS A 22 12.91 20.74 -42.27
N LYS A 23 13.75 20.72 -41.23
CA LYS A 23 13.97 19.54 -40.37
C LYS A 23 12.75 19.26 -39.49
N ASP A 24 12.71 18.06 -38.91
CA ASP A 24 11.63 17.63 -38.02
C ASP A 24 11.38 18.62 -36.88
N GLY A 25 10.10 18.96 -36.68
CA GLY A 25 9.70 19.90 -35.64
C GLY A 25 9.99 21.37 -35.94
N VAL A 26 10.54 21.72 -37.11
CA VAL A 26 10.82 23.09 -37.55
C VAL A 26 9.79 23.53 -38.59
N THR A 27 9.39 24.81 -38.58
CA THR A 27 8.41 25.39 -39.50
C THR A 27 8.77 26.83 -39.91
N GLY A 28 7.95 27.41 -40.78
CA GLY A 28 8.15 28.71 -41.43
C GLY A 28 8.75 28.58 -42.83
N THR A 29 8.57 29.60 -43.66
CA THR A 29 9.06 29.64 -45.05
C THR A 29 10.57 29.43 -45.14
N THR A 30 11.31 29.92 -44.15
CA THR A 30 12.76 29.78 -44.03
C THR A 30 13.22 28.83 -42.93
N CYS A 31 12.31 28.07 -42.30
CA CYS A 31 12.63 27.13 -41.21
C CYS A 31 13.27 27.79 -39.98
N ASN A 32 12.81 28.98 -39.60
CA ASN A 32 13.38 29.81 -38.54
C ASN A 32 12.68 29.66 -37.17
N ARG A 33 11.66 28.80 -37.04
CA ARG A 33 10.91 28.61 -35.79
C ARG A 33 10.50 27.16 -35.58
N CYS A 34 10.29 26.76 -34.34
CA CYS A 34 9.74 25.43 -34.05
C CYS A 34 8.23 25.38 -34.34
N SER A 35 7.76 24.23 -34.81
CA SER A 35 6.35 23.91 -34.95
C SER A 35 5.64 23.93 -33.60
N LYS A 36 4.31 24.11 -33.61
CA LYS A 36 3.51 24.05 -32.39
C LYS A 36 3.75 22.72 -31.66
N GLY A 37 4.04 22.79 -30.36
CA GLY A 37 4.38 21.60 -29.56
C GLY A 37 5.86 21.18 -29.61
N TYR A 38 6.74 22.02 -30.17
CA TYR A 38 8.19 21.82 -30.17
C TYR A 38 8.92 23.01 -29.53
N GLN A 39 10.05 22.76 -28.87
CA GLN A 39 10.90 23.77 -28.23
C GLN A 39 12.33 23.70 -28.78
N GLN A 40 13.04 24.83 -28.71
CA GLN A 40 14.43 24.89 -29.18
C GLN A 40 15.36 24.07 -28.27
N SER A 41 16.23 23.30 -28.90
CA SER A 41 17.26 22.51 -28.22
C SER A 41 18.65 23.07 -28.52
N ARG A 42 19.67 22.60 -27.80
CA ARG A 42 21.08 22.94 -28.05
C ARG A 42 21.72 22.06 -29.14
N SER A 43 20.96 21.16 -29.77
CA SER A 43 21.49 20.23 -30.76
C SER A 43 21.43 20.83 -32.18
N PRO A 44 22.54 20.84 -32.94
CA PRO A 44 22.53 21.24 -34.35
C PRO A 44 21.84 20.20 -35.26
N ILE A 45 21.71 18.96 -34.78
CA ILE A 45 21.07 17.85 -35.51
C ILE A 45 19.56 17.92 -35.35
N ALA A 46 19.07 18.12 -34.13
CA ALA A 46 17.65 18.20 -33.78
C ALA A 46 17.35 19.53 -33.05
N PRO A 47 17.26 20.66 -33.77
CA PRO A 47 17.16 21.98 -33.15
C PRO A 47 15.79 22.27 -32.52
N CYS A 48 14.75 21.57 -32.96
CA CYS A 48 13.43 21.61 -32.34
C CYS A 48 13.09 20.21 -31.84
N ILE A 49 13.01 20.04 -30.53
CA ILE A 49 12.57 18.79 -29.90
C ILE A 49 11.11 18.93 -29.52
N LYS A 50 10.35 17.84 -29.64
CA LYS A 50 8.96 17.82 -29.21
C LYS A 50 8.94 18.21 -27.74
N ILE A 51 8.18 19.25 -27.39
CA ILE A 51 7.87 19.55 -26.00
C ILE A 51 7.29 18.24 -25.49
N PRO A 52 7.86 17.62 -24.43
CA PRO A 52 7.17 16.53 -23.78
C PRO A 52 5.83 17.14 -23.40
N VAL A 53 4.77 16.73 -24.12
CA VAL A 53 3.42 16.87 -23.60
C VAL A 53 3.55 16.15 -22.30
N VAL A 54 3.58 16.93 -21.22
CA VAL A 54 3.33 16.39 -19.90
C VAL A 54 1.91 15.90 -20.07
N ASP A 55 1.80 14.67 -20.54
CA ASP A 55 0.55 13.98 -20.55
C ASP A 55 0.21 13.96 -19.07
N HIS A 56 -0.77 14.77 -18.70
CA HIS A 56 -1.27 14.76 -17.34
C HIS A 56 -1.85 13.38 -17.00
N SER A 57 -1.87 12.41 -17.93
CA SER A 57 -2.03 10.98 -17.66
C SER A 57 -0.77 10.28 -17.11
N LEU A 58 0.45 10.69 -17.48
CA LEU A 58 1.71 10.08 -17.01
C LEU A 58 2.30 10.78 -15.76
N MET A 59 1.81 11.97 -15.43
CA MET A 59 1.95 12.58 -14.09
C MET A 59 0.71 12.36 -13.21
N ALA A 60 -0.23 11.52 -13.68
CA ALA A 60 -1.35 10.97 -12.90
C ALA A 60 -1.23 9.44 -12.72
N SER A 61 -0.02 8.90 -12.63
CA SER A 61 0.25 7.62 -11.94
C SER A 61 0.14 7.74 -10.40
N GLY A 62 -0.72 8.66 -9.95
CA GLY A 62 -1.24 8.80 -8.59
C GLY A 62 -2.73 9.14 -8.58
N GLY A 63 -3.45 8.90 -9.69
CA GLY A 63 -4.91 8.87 -9.74
C GLY A 63 -5.46 7.53 -9.20
N PRO A 64 -6.72 7.48 -8.73
CA PRO A 64 -7.30 6.35 -7.99
C PRO A 64 -7.46 5.03 -8.78
N GLU A 65 -6.94 4.93 -10.01
CA GLU A 65 -6.98 3.72 -10.84
C GLU A 65 -5.76 2.79 -10.70
N GLN A 66 -4.67 3.24 -10.06
CA GLN A 66 -3.55 2.37 -9.68
C GLN A 66 -3.65 1.82 -8.25
N CYS A 67 -4.72 2.18 -7.52
CA CYS A 67 -5.03 1.55 -6.25
C CYS A 67 -5.54 0.14 -6.53
N SER A 68 -4.60 -0.83 -6.64
CA SER A 68 -4.93 -2.27 -6.59
C SER A 68 -5.98 -2.49 -5.49
N LYS A 69 -7.16 -3.02 -5.85
CA LYS A 69 -8.39 -3.03 -5.03
C LYS A 69 -8.06 -3.08 -3.53
N CYS A 70 -8.12 -1.93 -2.84
CA CYS A 70 -8.05 -1.93 -1.39
C CYS A 70 -9.15 -2.88 -0.92
N LYS A 71 -8.80 -3.89 -0.12
CA LYS A 71 -9.83 -4.67 0.58
C LYS A 71 -10.45 -3.70 1.57
N THR A 72 -11.50 -2.97 1.17
CA THR A 72 -12.30 -2.12 2.05
C THR A 72 -12.53 -2.93 3.30
N THR A 73 -11.89 -2.52 4.40
CA THR A 73 -11.71 -3.36 5.57
C THR A 73 -13.08 -3.77 6.05
N THR A 74 -13.47 -5.00 5.71
CA THR A 74 -14.79 -5.51 6.11
C THR A 74 -14.82 -5.39 7.62
N LYS A 75 -15.80 -4.69 8.18
CA LYS A 75 -15.97 -4.60 9.63
C LYS A 75 -16.05 -5.99 10.28
N ARG A 76 -16.28 -7.06 9.51
CA ARG A 76 -16.29 -8.45 9.98
C ARG A 76 -14.87 -9.04 10.12
N ILE A 77 -14.40 -9.11 11.36
CA ILE A 77 -13.18 -9.82 11.77
C ILE A 77 -13.54 -11.24 12.22
N ASN A 78 -12.92 -12.27 11.62
CA ASN A 78 -13.04 -13.67 12.04
C ASN A 78 -11.70 -14.19 12.57
N GLN A 79 -11.70 -15.39 13.16
CA GLN A 79 -10.49 -16.01 13.71
C GLN A 79 -9.38 -16.10 12.66
N ARG A 80 -9.69 -16.52 11.42
CA ARG A 80 -8.72 -16.65 10.32
C ARG A 80 -8.02 -15.35 9.96
N LYS A 81 -8.77 -14.25 9.85
CA LYS A 81 -8.19 -12.91 9.59
C LYS A 81 -7.30 -12.44 10.74
N TYR A 82 -7.72 -12.70 11.98
CA TYR A 82 -6.94 -12.41 13.17
C TYR A 82 -5.64 -13.24 13.21
N CYS A 83 -5.71 -14.54 12.92
CA CYS A 83 -4.56 -15.43 12.94
C CYS A 83 -3.53 -15.13 11.86
N LYS A 84 -3.97 -14.68 10.67
CA LYS A 84 -3.08 -14.38 9.55
C LYS A 84 -2.16 -13.18 9.77
N ARG A 85 -2.41 -12.35 10.79
CA ARG A 85 -1.69 -11.10 11.05
C ARG A 85 -0.66 -11.30 12.15
N ASP A 86 0.45 -10.59 12.11
CA ASP A 86 1.50 -10.76 13.11
C ASP A 86 1.06 -10.22 14.46
N PHE A 87 0.41 -9.06 14.46
CA PHE A 87 -0.09 -8.42 15.69
C PHE A 87 -1.55 -8.00 15.59
N ALA A 88 -2.14 -7.76 16.75
CA ALA A 88 -3.48 -7.20 16.89
C ALA A 88 -3.53 -6.33 18.16
N ILE A 89 -3.80 -5.03 18.01
CA ILE A 89 -3.75 -4.07 19.12
C ILE A 89 -4.93 -3.10 19.08
N GLN A 90 -5.31 -2.58 20.23
CA GLN A 90 -6.05 -1.34 20.35
C GLN A 90 -5.05 -0.19 20.52
N ALA A 91 -5.14 0.84 19.68
CA ALA A 91 -4.26 1.99 19.79
C ALA A 91 -4.99 3.31 19.50
N ASN A 92 -4.56 4.37 20.19
CA ASN A 92 -4.97 5.74 19.91
C ASN A 92 -3.94 6.38 18.97
N VAL A 93 -4.40 7.04 17.91
CA VAL A 93 -3.52 7.76 16.98
C VAL A 93 -3.30 9.17 17.49
N LEU A 94 -2.05 9.59 17.70
CA LEU A 94 -1.71 10.88 18.31
C LEU A 94 -1.31 11.93 17.28
N SER A 95 -0.26 11.64 16.51
CA SER A 95 0.33 12.53 15.50
C SER A 95 0.80 11.75 14.28
N ARG A 96 1.19 12.46 13.22
CA ARG A 96 1.76 11.89 12.00
C ARG A 96 2.96 12.71 11.54
N GLU A 97 3.96 12.03 11.01
CA GLU A 97 5.17 12.61 10.44
C GLU A 97 5.50 11.89 9.13
N THR A 98 6.01 12.61 8.12
CA THR A 98 6.41 12.01 6.85
C THR A 98 7.91 11.74 6.87
N VAL A 99 8.31 10.51 6.57
CA VAL A 99 9.70 10.06 6.54
C VAL A 99 9.92 9.35 5.19
N GLY A 100 10.52 10.07 4.23
CA GLY A 100 10.69 9.58 2.86
C GLY A 100 9.35 9.18 2.24
N SER A 101 9.24 7.92 1.79
CA SER A 101 8.04 7.35 1.19
C SER A 101 7.02 6.80 2.20
N TRP A 102 7.26 7.00 3.49
CA TRP A 102 6.45 6.48 4.59
C TRP A 102 5.84 7.61 5.41
N VAL A 103 4.72 7.30 6.03
CA VAL A 103 4.12 8.13 7.07
C VAL A 103 4.18 7.36 8.38
N ARG A 104 4.86 7.95 9.35
CA ARG A 104 5.01 7.45 10.71
C ARG A 104 3.96 8.09 11.59
N PHE A 105 3.04 7.30 12.13
CA PHE A 105 2.08 7.75 13.12
C PHE A 105 2.62 7.45 14.53
N SER A 106 2.64 8.45 15.41
CA SER A 106 2.80 8.19 16.84
C SER A 106 1.48 7.66 17.38
N ILE A 107 1.53 6.49 18.00
CA ILE A 107 0.37 5.82 18.56
C ILE A 107 0.57 5.56 20.05
N GLN A 108 -0.54 5.43 20.78
CA GLN A 108 -0.56 4.93 22.15
C GLN A 108 -1.26 3.57 22.17
N VAL A 109 -0.50 2.51 22.41
CA VAL A 109 -1.00 1.14 22.55
C VAL A 109 -1.70 0.99 23.89
N VAL A 110 -3.02 0.77 23.84
CA VAL A 110 -3.90 0.63 25.02
C VAL A 110 -3.99 -0.84 25.44
N ASP A 111 -4.27 -1.72 24.47
CA ASP A 111 -4.47 -3.15 24.71
C ASP A 111 -3.82 -3.97 23.60
N ILE A 112 -3.30 -5.13 23.96
CA ILE A 112 -2.63 -6.05 23.04
C ILE A 112 -3.40 -7.36 23.00
N PHE A 113 -3.90 -7.70 21.81
CA PHE A 113 -4.66 -8.91 21.54
C PHE A 113 -3.82 -9.98 20.86
N LYS A 114 -2.77 -9.62 20.12
CA LYS A 114 -1.79 -10.56 19.58
C LYS A 114 -0.43 -9.91 19.56
N TYR A 115 0.57 -10.60 20.09
CA TYR A 115 1.96 -10.19 20.04
C TYR A 115 2.57 -10.64 18.72
N GLY A 116 3.25 -9.72 18.04
CA GLY A 116 4.15 -10.06 16.95
C GLY A 116 5.59 -10.27 17.45
N PRO A 117 6.54 -10.50 16.52
CA PRO A 117 7.95 -10.75 16.83
C PRO A 117 8.61 -9.66 17.70
N SER A 118 8.28 -8.39 17.47
CA SER A 118 8.82 -7.23 18.18
C SER A 118 8.39 -7.12 19.64
N LYS A 119 7.45 -7.97 20.11
CA LYS A 119 6.89 -7.96 21.48
C LYS A 119 6.48 -6.56 21.93
N VAL A 120 5.72 -5.87 21.08
CA VAL A 120 5.13 -4.55 21.37
C VAL A 120 4.55 -4.46 22.79
N ARG A 121 4.76 -3.32 23.43
CA ARG A 121 4.32 -3.03 24.80
C ARG A 121 3.21 -1.99 24.81
N ARG A 122 2.45 -1.94 25.91
CA ARG A 122 1.53 -0.83 26.17
C ARG A 122 2.32 0.46 26.37
N GLY A 123 1.79 1.57 25.89
CA GLY A 123 2.47 2.87 25.91
C GLY A 123 2.63 3.46 24.51
N ASN A 124 3.60 4.36 24.35
CA ASN A 124 3.82 5.04 23.08
C ASN A 124 4.66 4.18 22.14
N ASP A 125 4.27 4.16 20.88
CA ASP A 125 4.95 3.43 19.81
C ASP A 125 4.71 4.12 18.45
N PHE A 126 5.26 3.54 17.39
CA PHE A 126 5.10 4.03 16.02
C PHE A 126 4.38 3.02 15.12
N LEU A 127 3.47 3.54 14.31
CA LEU A 127 2.81 2.80 13.24
C LEU A 127 3.21 3.37 11.89
N TRP A 128 3.81 2.54 11.04
CA TRP A 128 4.27 2.91 9.72
C TRP A 128 3.22 2.60 8.67
N VAL A 129 2.99 3.55 7.76
CA VAL A 129 2.03 3.43 6.67
C VAL A 129 2.66 3.94 5.38
N PRO A 130 2.64 3.19 4.26
CA PRO A 130 3.13 3.69 2.98
C PRO A 130 2.36 4.94 2.54
N MET A 131 3.07 5.96 2.06
CA MET A 131 2.43 7.18 1.56
C MET A 131 1.48 6.89 0.38
N ALA A 132 1.82 5.92 -0.47
CA ALA A 132 0.99 5.47 -1.58
C ALA A 132 -0.37 4.89 -1.12
N ASP A 133 -0.38 4.16 0.01
CA ASP A 133 -1.61 3.58 0.55
C ASP A 133 -2.52 4.68 1.13
N LEU A 134 -1.95 5.67 1.82
CA LEU A 134 -2.72 6.83 2.31
C LEU A 134 -3.30 7.67 1.17
N ALA A 135 -2.57 7.82 0.05
CA ALA A 135 -3.08 8.47 -1.16
C ALA A 135 -4.32 7.72 -1.72
N CYS A 136 -4.33 6.38 -1.61
CA CYS A 136 -5.48 5.52 -1.92
C CYS A 136 -6.61 5.57 -0.87
N LYS A 137 -6.50 6.39 0.18
CA LYS A 137 -7.43 6.46 1.32
C LYS A 137 -7.52 5.13 2.10
N CYS A 138 -6.41 4.39 2.21
CA CYS A 138 -6.31 3.11 2.91
C CYS A 138 -5.04 3.08 3.76
N PRO A 139 -5.07 2.90 5.09
CA PRO A 139 -6.22 3.00 5.99
C PRO A 139 -6.66 4.46 6.24
N LYS A 140 -7.94 4.65 6.58
CA LYS A 140 -8.46 5.96 7.01
C LYS A 140 -8.18 6.20 8.49
N LEU A 141 -6.97 6.66 8.79
CA LEU A 141 -6.55 7.03 10.15
C LEU A 141 -6.88 8.49 10.44
N ARG A 142 -7.65 8.73 11.50
CA ARG A 142 -7.91 10.06 12.07
C ARG A 142 -7.08 10.23 13.33
N LEU A 143 -6.48 11.40 13.50
CA LEU A 143 -5.81 11.75 14.75
C LEU A 143 -6.83 11.79 15.91
N LYS A 144 -6.33 11.61 17.13
CA LYS A 144 -7.11 11.60 18.38
C LYS A 144 -8.26 10.58 18.39
N SER A 145 -8.18 9.55 17.55
CA SER A 145 -9.17 8.49 17.44
C SER A 145 -8.56 7.15 17.84
N SER A 146 -9.40 6.27 18.39
CA SER A 146 -9.02 4.92 18.82
C SER A 146 -9.39 3.89 17.76
N TYR A 147 -8.47 2.97 17.48
CA TYR A 147 -8.62 1.96 16.43
C TYR A 147 -8.28 0.56 16.95
N LEU A 148 -8.95 -0.43 16.39
CA LEU A 148 -8.44 -1.80 16.34
C LEU A 148 -7.56 -1.93 15.09
N ILE A 149 -6.31 -2.35 15.29
CA ILE A 149 -5.30 -2.48 14.25
C ILE A 149 -4.79 -3.92 14.25
N LEU A 150 -4.96 -4.61 13.12
CA LEU A 150 -4.31 -5.88 12.85
C LEU A 150 -3.42 -5.70 11.63
N GLY A 151 -2.12 -5.85 11.82
CA GLY A 151 -1.13 -5.61 10.78
C GLY A 151 -0.01 -6.63 10.82
N ASN A 152 1.02 -6.32 10.06
CA ASN A 152 2.25 -7.10 10.00
C ASN A 152 3.40 -6.23 10.49
N GLU A 153 4.48 -6.87 10.94
CA GLU A 153 5.69 -6.15 11.31
C GLU A 153 6.68 -6.13 10.15
N GLU A 154 7.25 -4.97 9.86
CA GLU A 154 8.29 -4.81 8.85
C GLU A 154 9.50 -4.10 9.46
N ILE A 155 10.67 -4.30 8.86
CA ILE A 155 11.90 -3.65 9.32
C ILE A 155 11.97 -2.25 8.70
N HIS A 156 12.00 -1.23 9.57
CA HIS A 156 12.17 0.18 9.24
C HIS A 156 13.45 0.68 9.90
N ASP A 157 14.38 1.23 9.11
CA ASP A 157 15.68 1.73 9.60
C ASP A 157 16.46 0.70 10.47
N GLY A 158 16.37 -0.58 10.10
CA GLY A 158 17.03 -1.68 10.82
C GLY A 158 16.32 -2.13 12.10
N GLN A 159 15.16 -1.55 12.44
CA GLN A 159 14.34 -1.98 13.57
C GLN A 159 12.97 -2.51 13.12
N PRO A 160 12.46 -3.61 13.71
CA PRO A 160 11.10 -4.05 13.43
C PRO A 160 10.10 -3.01 13.96
N GLY A 161 9.11 -2.68 13.14
CA GLY A 161 8.06 -1.73 13.47
C GLY A 161 6.69 -2.22 13.02
N LEU A 162 5.65 -1.71 13.68
CA LEU A 162 4.27 -2.01 13.34
C LEU A 162 3.93 -1.35 11.99
N THR A 163 3.42 -2.13 11.04
CA THR A 163 3.01 -1.61 9.73
C THR A 163 1.50 -1.76 9.52
N ALA A 164 0.86 -0.71 9.00
CA ALA A 164 -0.53 -0.72 8.56
C ALA A 164 -0.65 -0.39 7.06
N ASP A 165 -0.42 -1.40 6.23
CA ASP A 165 -0.52 -1.36 4.77
C ASP A 165 -1.93 -1.64 4.22
N LYS A 166 -2.07 -1.69 2.89
CA LYS A 166 -3.30 -2.12 2.17
C LYS A 166 -3.84 -3.50 2.56
N ASN A 167 -3.03 -4.37 3.16
CA ASN A 167 -3.47 -5.67 3.64
C ASN A 167 -3.98 -5.62 5.09
N SER A 168 -3.60 -4.60 5.85
CA SER A 168 -3.90 -4.47 7.26
C SER A 168 -5.38 -4.17 7.52
N ILE A 169 -5.87 -4.58 8.69
CA ILE A 169 -7.24 -4.30 9.12
C ILE A 169 -7.19 -3.18 10.15
N VAL A 170 -7.63 -2.00 9.73
CA VAL A 170 -7.77 -0.82 10.58
C VAL A 170 -9.24 -0.43 10.61
N ILE A 171 -9.87 -0.53 11.77
CA ILE A 171 -11.27 -0.16 11.99
C ILE A 171 -11.44 0.61 13.29
N ASP A 172 -12.43 1.49 13.34
CA ASP A 172 -12.76 2.26 14.53
C ASP A 172 -12.96 1.33 15.74
N TRP A 173 -12.38 1.70 16.88
CA TRP A 173 -12.50 0.93 18.11
C TRP A 173 -13.94 0.89 18.59
N LYS A 174 -14.33 -0.28 19.12
CA LYS A 174 -15.59 -0.54 19.82
C LYS A 174 -15.36 -1.65 20.83
N ASP A 175 -16.01 -1.59 21.98
CA ASP A 175 -15.82 -2.57 23.06
C ASP A 175 -16.19 -4.01 22.66
N GLU A 176 -17.10 -4.15 21.69
CA GLU A 176 -17.44 -5.45 21.09
C GLU A 176 -16.22 -6.18 20.50
N TRP A 177 -15.27 -5.43 19.94
CA TRP A 177 -14.05 -5.99 19.39
C TRP A 177 -13.15 -6.56 20.48
N GLY A 178 -12.97 -5.84 21.59
CA GLY A 178 -12.19 -6.32 22.72
C GLY A 178 -12.71 -7.65 23.26
N ARG A 179 -14.03 -7.78 23.45
CA ARG A 179 -14.64 -9.06 23.87
C ARG A 179 -14.42 -10.16 22.84
N ARG A 180 -14.56 -9.84 21.55
CA ARG A 180 -14.42 -10.81 20.44
C ARG A 180 -12.98 -11.32 20.31
N LEU A 181 -11.98 -10.43 20.33
CA LEU A 181 -10.57 -10.83 20.20
C LEU A 181 -10.08 -11.61 21.43
N ARG A 182 -10.56 -11.28 22.64
CA ARG A 182 -10.25 -12.09 23.83
C ARG A 182 -10.78 -13.52 23.73
N LYS A 183 -11.92 -13.76 23.05
CA LYS A 183 -12.38 -15.12 22.75
C LYS A 183 -11.43 -15.86 21.80
N PHE A 184 -10.90 -15.15 20.80
CA PHE A 184 -9.93 -15.71 19.84
C PHE A 184 -8.63 -16.12 20.53
N GLN A 185 -8.10 -15.28 21.43
CA GLN A 185 -6.93 -15.60 22.26
C GLN A 185 -7.13 -16.83 23.16
N ARG A 186 -8.30 -16.93 23.82
CA ARG A 186 -8.58 -18.06 24.73
C ARG A 186 -8.61 -19.40 24.02
N ARG A 187 -9.08 -19.44 22.77
CA ARG A 187 -9.04 -20.65 21.94
C ARG A 187 -7.61 -21.08 21.63
N GLN A 188 -6.72 -20.13 21.33
CA GLN A 188 -5.29 -20.43 21.12
C GLN A 188 -4.61 -20.99 22.38
N ARG A 189 -4.95 -20.49 23.58
CA ARG A 189 -4.30 -20.94 24.83
C ARG A 189 -4.76 -22.32 25.32
N LYS A 190 -5.97 -22.77 24.98
CA LYS A 190 -6.51 -24.06 25.44
C LYS A 190 -5.85 -25.27 24.77
N GLU A 191 -5.20 -25.10 23.62
CA GLU A 191 -4.51 -26.18 22.88
C GLU A 191 -3.04 -26.37 23.29
N TRP A 192 -2.47 -25.49 24.12
CA TRP A 192 -1.04 -25.47 24.44
C TRP A 192 -0.75 -25.66 25.94
N GLY A 193 -1.64 -26.36 26.63
CA GLY A 193 -1.55 -26.57 28.08
C GLY A 193 -0.59 -27.67 28.55
N GLU A 194 -0.02 -28.51 27.68
CA GLU A 194 0.64 -29.74 28.18
C GLU A 194 1.98 -30.20 27.55
N GLU A 195 2.52 -29.66 26.45
CA GLU A 195 3.76 -30.23 25.87
C GLU A 195 4.85 -29.19 25.59
N GLY A 196 5.94 -29.31 26.36
CA GLY A 196 7.15 -28.48 26.29
C GLY A 196 8.10 -28.87 25.15
N TYR A 197 7.76 -28.49 23.92
CA TYR A 197 8.69 -28.47 22.78
C TYR A 197 8.69 -27.08 22.11
N GLU A 198 9.82 -26.68 21.50
CA GLU A 198 10.11 -25.35 20.93
C GLU A 198 8.90 -24.63 20.30
N GLU A 199 8.66 -23.39 20.73
CA GLU A 199 7.50 -22.56 20.32
C GLU A 199 7.41 -22.41 18.79
N PRO A 200 6.42 -23.03 18.11
CA PRO A 200 6.14 -22.64 16.74
C PRO A 200 5.61 -21.20 16.73
N SER A 201 5.91 -20.44 15.68
CA SER A 201 5.49 -19.03 15.59
C SER A 201 4.02 -18.84 15.98
N HIS A 202 3.68 -17.73 16.66
CA HIS A 202 2.30 -17.40 17.04
C HIS A 202 1.31 -17.42 15.85
N PHE A 203 1.83 -17.32 14.62
CA PHE A 203 1.10 -17.54 13.37
C PHE A 203 0.70 -19.02 13.18
N THR A 204 1.66 -19.95 13.29
CA THR A 204 1.46 -21.41 13.16
C THR A 204 0.47 -21.92 14.21
N GLN A 205 0.62 -21.53 15.47
CA GLN A 205 -0.29 -21.94 16.56
C GLN A 205 -1.74 -21.52 16.31
N CYS A 206 -1.94 -20.30 15.79
CA CYS A 206 -3.28 -19.77 15.53
C CYS A 206 -3.98 -20.44 14.35
N LEU A 207 -3.22 -20.85 13.33
CA LEU A 207 -3.76 -21.58 12.18
C LEU A 207 -4.10 -23.03 12.54
N MET A 208 -3.27 -23.71 13.35
CA MET A 208 -3.57 -25.07 13.82
C MET A 208 -4.91 -25.13 14.58
N SER A 209 -5.19 -24.16 15.47
CA SER A 209 -6.50 -24.07 16.15
C SER A 209 -7.69 -23.85 15.21
N ILE A 210 -7.46 -23.29 14.02
CA ILE A 210 -8.51 -23.12 13.01
C ILE A 210 -8.77 -24.45 12.31
N TYR A 211 -7.72 -25.14 11.88
CA TYR A 211 -7.84 -26.42 11.18
C TYR A 211 -8.42 -27.52 12.07
N HIS A 212 -8.03 -27.60 13.35
CA HIS A 212 -8.64 -28.54 14.30
C HIS A 212 -10.13 -28.25 14.57
N ASN A 213 -10.53 -26.97 14.61
CA ASN A 213 -11.93 -26.63 14.78
C ASN A 213 -12.77 -26.89 13.50
N GLU A 214 -12.15 -26.93 12.32
CA GLU A 214 -12.81 -27.39 11.07
C GLU A 214 -12.95 -28.92 11.02
N THR A 215 -11.99 -29.69 11.55
CA THR A 215 -12.11 -31.17 11.62
C THR A 215 -13.09 -31.64 12.69
N VAL A 216 -13.16 -30.98 13.85
CA VAL A 216 -14.15 -31.30 14.91
C VAL A 216 -15.59 -30.91 14.53
N SER A 217 -15.78 -30.17 13.43
CA SER A 217 -17.11 -29.85 12.90
C SER A 217 -17.71 -30.94 11.99
N PHE A 218 -16.95 -32.01 11.69
CA PHE A 218 -17.37 -33.08 10.77
C PHE A 218 -17.68 -34.42 11.43
N ASP A 219 -17.58 -34.56 12.75
CA ASP A 219 -17.90 -35.81 13.47
C ASP A 219 -18.93 -35.59 14.60
N ILE A 220 -20.11 -35.05 14.27
CA ILE A 220 -21.33 -35.23 15.08
C ILE A 220 -22.54 -35.39 14.12
N ALA A 221 -22.56 -36.53 13.43
CA ALA A 221 -23.69 -37.25 12.83
C ALA A 221 -23.04 -38.55 12.33
N ASP A 222 -23.17 -39.70 12.97
CA ASP A 222 -24.38 -40.37 13.38
C ASP A 222 -24.17 -41.12 14.71
N ASP A 223 -25.00 -40.83 15.70
CA ASP A 223 -25.33 -41.77 16.77
C ASP A 223 -26.82 -42.03 16.59
N ASP A 224 -27.18 -43.15 15.93
CA ASP A 224 -28.40 -43.87 16.27
C ASP A 224 -28.48 -45.26 15.56
N ILE A 225 -28.74 -46.26 16.41
CA ILE A 225 -29.35 -47.58 16.15
C ILE A 225 -28.38 -48.80 16.03
N LEU A 226 -27.96 -49.29 17.20
CA LEU A 226 -28.10 -50.71 17.59
C LEU A 226 -29.62 -51.03 17.76
N PRO A 227 -30.14 -52.29 17.77
CA PRO A 227 -29.50 -53.57 18.16
C PRO A 227 -29.85 -54.70 17.15
N SER A 228 -29.54 -56.00 17.28
CA SER A 228 -29.24 -56.93 18.38
C SER A 228 -28.40 -58.09 17.84
#